data_AF-A0A2S5KBG0-F1
#
_entry.id   AF-A0A2S5KBG0-F1
#
_cell.length_a   1.000
_cell.length_b   1.000
_cell.length_c   1.000
_cell.angle_alpha   90.00
_cell.angle_beta   90.00
_cell.angle_gamma   90.00
#
_symmetry.space_group_name_H-M   'P 1'
#
loop_
_entity.id
_entity.type
_entity.pdbx_description
1 polymer ?
#
loop_
_entity_poly.entity_id
_entity_poly.type
_entity_poly.pdbx_seq_one_letter_code
_entity_poly.pdbx_strand_id
1 'polypeptide(L)'
;MRINLIAAAAGLLLAALTLTGCARPPATPPAALSNLCEPDVAPESASCHWTRSVQHQLNQQFRDAAHYAGQQCWLRLEWQASGRFAVTQTQGDEALCLRAWQLVGQSAALPPPPDRTQPAWFGFAPRKS
;
A
#
# COMPACT_ATOMS: atom_id res chain seq x y z
N MET A 1 -49.16 25.73 -52.66
CA MET A 1 -49.27 25.35 -51.23
C MET A 1 -48.91 23.86 -51.17
N ARG A 2 -47.65 23.50 -50.85
CA ARG A 2 -47.17 22.93 -49.56
C ARG A 2 -47.88 21.61 -49.18
N ILE A 3 -47.28 20.47 -48.83
CA ILE A 3 -45.91 20.02 -48.49
C ILE A 3 -45.89 18.47 -48.62
N ASN A 4 -44.71 17.90 -48.93
CA ASN A 4 -44.37 16.48 -49.02
C ASN A 4 -44.51 15.71 -47.70
N LEU A 5 -44.83 14.41 -47.77
CA LEU A 5 -44.59 13.42 -46.71
C LEU A 5 -43.71 12.31 -47.28
N ILE A 6 -42.40 12.42 -47.08
CA ILE A 6 -41.42 11.37 -47.41
C ILE A 6 -40.87 10.80 -46.10
N ALA A 7 -41.17 9.51 -45.96
CA ALA A 7 -40.37 8.41 -45.42
C ALA A 7 -39.50 8.62 -44.17
N ALA A 8 -39.79 7.75 -43.21
CA ALA A 8 -38.97 7.24 -42.13
C ALA A 8 -37.45 7.17 -42.44
N ALA A 9 -36.66 7.60 -41.46
CA ALA A 9 -35.30 7.10 -41.27
C ALA A 9 -35.04 6.99 -39.77
N ALA A 10 -34.97 5.74 -39.30
CA ALA A 10 -34.55 5.39 -37.96
C ALA A 10 -33.08 5.78 -37.76
N GLY A 11 -32.82 6.74 -36.88
CA GLY A 11 -31.48 7.12 -36.45
C GLY A 11 -31.04 6.27 -35.27
N LEU A 12 -30.22 5.26 -35.55
CA LEU A 12 -29.52 4.44 -34.56
C LEU A 12 -28.50 5.32 -33.81
N LEU A 13 -28.78 5.68 -32.56
CA LEU A 13 -27.85 6.38 -31.67
C LEU A 13 -26.79 5.38 -31.17
N LEU A 14 -25.63 5.34 -31.84
CA LEU A 14 -24.42 4.67 -31.35
C LEU A 14 -23.84 5.50 -30.19
N ALA A 15 -24.15 5.09 -28.96
CA ALA A 15 -23.49 5.60 -27.77
C ALA A 15 -22.04 5.08 -27.74
N ALA A 16 -21.09 5.93 -28.12
CA ALA A 16 -19.67 5.67 -27.92
C ALA A 16 -19.35 5.74 -26.41
N LEU A 17 -19.32 4.58 -25.76
CA LEU A 17 -18.79 4.42 -24.40
C LEU A 17 -17.28 4.66 -24.46
N THR A 18 -16.85 5.91 -24.24
CA THR A 18 -15.45 6.22 -23.98
C THR A 18 -15.11 5.66 -22.61
N LEU A 19 -14.46 4.49 -22.55
CA LEU A 19 -13.82 4.00 -21.34
C LEU A 19 -12.69 4.96 -20.99
N THR A 20 -12.95 5.89 -20.09
CA THR A 20 -11.92 6.55 -19.30
C THR A 20 -11.25 5.47 -18.45
N GLY A 21 -10.17 4.89 -18.97
CA GLY A 21 -9.28 4.06 -18.18
C GLY A 21 -8.81 4.88 -16.99
N CYS A 22 -9.16 4.47 -15.78
CA CYS A 22 -8.67 5.09 -14.56
C CYS A 22 -7.15 4.92 -14.52
N ALA A 23 -6.41 5.94 -14.95
CA ALA A 23 -5.01 6.08 -14.62
C ALA A 23 -4.95 6.28 -13.10
N ARG A 24 -4.69 5.20 -12.35
CA ARG A 24 -4.41 5.29 -10.92
C ARG A 24 -3.13 6.11 -10.78
N PRO A 25 -3.16 7.25 -10.08
CA PRO A 25 -1.92 7.94 -9.76
C PRO A 25 -1.01 6.97 -9.01
N PRO A 26 0.31 6.97 -9.29
CA PRO A 26 1.26 6.18 -8.52
C PRO A 26 1.07 6.52 -7.05
N ALA A 27 1.07 5.51 -6.18
CA ALA A 27 0.90 5.72 -4.76
C ALA A 27 2.01 6.64 -4.26
N THR A 28 1.73 7.92 -4.03
CA THR A 28 2.68 8.79 -3.35
C THR A 28 2.82 8.25 -1.92
N PRO A 29 4.05 8.03 -1.42
CA PRO A 29 4.23 7.76 0.01
C PRO A 29 3.49 8.86 0.78
N PRO A 30 2.67 8.55 1.80
CA PRO A 30 1.98 9.62 2.52
C PRO A 30 3.00 10.65 3.00
N ALA A 31 2.69 11.93 2.82
CA ALA A 31 3.61 13.05 3.07
C ALA A 31 4.10 13.15 4.54
N ALA A 32 3.58 12.28 5.41
CA ALA A 32 3.99 12.08 6.79
C ALA A 32 4.10 10.57 7.14
N LEU A 33 4.71 9.76 6.26
CA LEU A 33 5.35 8.52 6.70
C LEU A 33 6.55 8.92 7.55
N SER A 34 6.31 9.32 8.79
CA SER A 34 7.34 9.32 9.80
C SER A 34 7.59 7.85 10.15
N ASN A 35 8.25 7.11 9.25
CA ASN A 35 9.11 6.02 9.69
C ASN A 35 9.96 6.61 10.82
N LEU A 36 10.00 5.95 11.97
CA LEU A 36 10.65 6.47 13.20
C LEU A 36 12.16 6.74 13.05
N CYS A 37 12.68 6.61 11.82
CA CYS A 37 14.04 6.87 11.39
C CYS A 37 14.21 8.13 10.51
N GLU A 38 13.14 8.77 9.99
CA GLU A 38 13.28 9.81 8.96
C GLU A 38 12.77 11.20 9.40
N PRO A 39 13.44 12.29 8.99
CA PRO A 39 14.85 12.38 8.63
C PRO A 39 15.63 12.81 9.89
N ASP A 40 16.49 11.94 10.42
CA ASP A 40 17.56 12.30 11.36
C ASP A 40 17.18 12.89 12.75
N VAL A 41 15.95 12.74 13.24
CA VAL A 41 15.64 13.22 14.60
C VAL A 41 16.43 12.43 15.67
N ALA A 42 16.69 11.14 15.43
CA ALA A 42 17.59 10.31 16.23
C ALA A 42 17.86 8.95 15.55
N PRO A 43 18.82 8.83 14.62
CA PRO A 43 19.14 7.56 13.95
C PRO A 43 19.58 6.44 14.92
N GLU A 44 20.13 6.86 16.06
CA GLU A 44 20.55 5.98 17.16
C GLU A 44 19.46 5.74 18.22
N SER A 45 18.25 6.26 18.03
CA SER A 45 17.14 5.96 18.94
C SER A 45 16.81 4.48 18.93
N ALA A 46 16.37 3.96 20.09
CA ALA A 46 15.85 2.60 20.19
C ALA A 46 14.71 2.35 19.19
N SER A 47 13.85 3.35 18.97
CA SER A 47 12.74 3.27 18.01
C SER A 47 13.22 3.09 16.57
N CYS A 48 14.24 3.84 16.13
CA CYS A 48 14.78 3.68 14.79
C CYS A 48 15.50 2.33 14.61
N HIS A 49 16.33 1.93 15.57
CA HIS A 49 16.97 0.61 15.56
C HIS A 49 15.94 -0.52 15.49
N TRP A 50 14.87 -0.42 16.28
CA TRP A 50 13.76 -1.37 16.25
C TRP A 50 13.05 -1.41 14.89
N THR A 51 12.66 -0.27 14.31
CA THR A 51 11.98 -0.23 13.00
C THR A 51 12.87 -0.83 11.91
N ARG A 52 14.18 -0.55 11.90
CA ARG A 52 15.13 -1.19 10.98
C ARG A 52 15.19 -2.70 11.16
N SER A 53 15.26 -3.18 12.40
CA SER A 53 15.28 -4.61 12.72
C SER A 53 14.01 -5.33 12.24
N VAL A 54 12.83 -4.76 12.51
CA VAL A 54 11.55 -5.33 12.09
C VAL A 54 11.42 -5.32 10.56
N GLN A 55 11.77 -4.22 9.89
CA GLN A 55 11.75 -4.13 8.43
C GLN A 55 12.67 -5.19 7.80
N HIS A 56 13.87 -5.39 8.36
CA HIS A 56 14.80 -6.40 7.90
C HIS A 56 14.20 -7.81 8.02
N GLN A 57 13.61 -8.15 9.17
CA GLN A 57 12.99 -9.45 9.40
C GLN A 57 11.81 -9.69 8.46
N LEU A 58 10.95 -8.69 8.24
CA LEU A 58 9.84 -8.77 7.28
C LEU A 58 10.35 -9.02 5.86
N ASN A 59 11.37 -8.29 5.43
CA ASN A 59 11.97 -8.47 4.11
C ASN A 59 12.55 -9.88 3.92
N GLN A 60 13.18 -10.46 4.94
CA GLN A 60 13.69 -11.84 4.89
C GLN A 60 12.58 -12.89 4.77
N GLN A 61 11.41 -12.62 5.35
CA GLN A 61 10.25 -13.52 5.32
C GLN A 61 9.42 -13.37 4.04
N PHE A 62 9.61 -12.29 3.27
CA PHE A 62 8.86 -12.01 2.05
C PHE A 62 9.38 -12.80 0.84
N ARG A 63 9.17 -14.12 0.85
CA ARG A 63 9.73 -15.06 -0.14
C ARG A 63 9.27 -14.81 -1.58
N ASP A 64 8.06 -14.31 -1.75
CA ASP A 64 7.39 -14.09 -3.03
C ASP A 64 7.44 -12.63 -3.51
N ALA A 65 8.32 -11.80 -2.91
CA ALA A 65 8.43 -10.37 -3.19
C ALA A 65 8.65 -10.05 -4.68
N ALA A 66 9.36 -10.90 -5.43
CA ALA A 66 9.62 -10.71 -6.85
C ALA A 66 8.34 -10.63 -7.71
N HIS A 67 7.24 -11.28 -7.30
CA HIS A 67 5.95 -11.19 -8.00
C HIS A 67 5.33 -9.79 -7.94
N TYR A 68 5.77 -8.97 -6.99
CA TYR A 68 5.28 -7.62 -6.75
C TYR A 68 6.29 -6.55 -7.18
N ALA A 69 7.27 -6.90 -8.02
CA ALA A 69 8.33 -5.97 -8.39
C ALA A 69 7.78 -4.71 -9.09
N GLY A 70 8.22 -3.54 -8.63
CA GLY A 70 7.75 -2.24 -9.13
C GLY A 70 6.49 -1.71 -8.45
N GLN A 71 5.87 -2.50 -7.56
CA GLN A 71 4.81 -2.03 -6.67
C GLN A 71 5.40 -1.46 -5.37
N GLN A 72 4.60 -0.67 -4.67
CA GLN A 72 4.92 -0.12 -3.37
C GLN A 72 3.73 -0.17 -2.41
N CYS A 73 3.99 -0.49 -1.15
CA CYS A 73 3.01 -0.44 -0.09
C CYS A 73 3.62 0.04 1.23
N TRP A 74 2.83 0.78 2.00
CA TRP A 74 3.12 1.18 3.36
C TRP A 74 2.06 0.62 4.30
N LEU A 75 2.50 0.01 5.40
CA LEU A 75 1.63 -0.48 6.47
C LEU A 75 1.89 0.30 7.76
N ARG A 76 0.83 0.72 8.44
CA ARG A 76 0.92 1.25 9.82
C ARG A 76 0.68 0.11 10.80
N LEU A 77 1.69 -0.17 11.63
CA LEU A 77 1.64 -1.21 12.64
C LEU A 77 1.48 -0.61 14.03
N GLU A 78 0.62 -1.25 14.84
CA GLU A 78 0.39 -0.91 16.25
C GLU A 78 0.51 -2.15 17.12
N TRP A 79 1.17 -2.02 18.27
CA TRP A 79 1.30 -3.11 19.22
C TRP A 79 -0.01 -3.34 19.98
N GLN A 80 -0.44 -4.59 20.06
CA GLN A 80 -1.67 -4.99 20.76
C GLN A 80 -1.37 -5.63 22.11
N ALA A 81 -2.34 -5.58 23.03
CA ALA A 81 -2.28 -6.26 24.32
C ALA A 81 -2.08 -7.78 24.20
N SER A 82 -2.49 -8.38 23.06
CA SER A 82 -2.25 -9.78 22.72
C SER A 82 -0.77 -10.13 22.50
N GLY A 83 0.13 -9.15 22.48
CA GLY A 83 1.54 -9.35 22.20
C GLY A 83 1.85 -9.50 20.70
N ARG A 84 0.98 -8.98 19.83
CA ARG A 84 1.11 -9.03 18.36
C ARG A 84 0.89 -7.65 17.75
N PHE A 85 1.31 -7.48 16.50
CA PHE A 85 0.99 -6.26 15.75
C PHE A 85 -0.39 -6.37 15.08
N ALA A 86 -1.13 -5.26 15.13
CA ALA A 86 -2.26 -5.01 14.24
C ALA A 86 -1.80 -4.10 13.10
N VAL A 87 -2.26 -4.40 11.88
CA VAL A 87 -2.18 -3.47 10.75
C VAL A 87 -3.39 -2.54 10.85
N THR A 88 -3.17 -1.25 11.07
CA THR A 88 -4.28 -0.27 11.25
C THR A 88 -4.51 0.60 10.03
N GLN A 89 -3.52 0.75 9.16
CA GLN A 89 -3.64 1.48 7.90
C GLN A 89 -2.76 0.85 6.82
N THR A 90 -3.17 0.98 5.56
CA THR A 90 -2.40 0.58 4.38
C THR A 90 -2.47 1.67 3.31
N GLN A 91 -1.38 1.89 2.58
CA GLN A 91 -1.34 2.81 1.45
C GLN A 91 -0.39 2.32 0.37
N GLY A 92 -0.87 2.17 -0.86
CA GLY A 92 -0.07 1.63 -1.94
C GLY A 92 -0.85 0.81 -2.96
N ASP A 93 -0.12 -0.01 -3.68
CA ASP A 93 -0.67 -1.04 -4.56
C ASP A 93 -1.37 -2.12 -3.74
N GLU A 94 -2.67 -2.28 -3.98
CA GLU A 94 -3.57 -3.11 -3.17
C GLU A 94 -3.08 -4.56 -3.04
N ALA A 95 -2.64 -5.18 -4.13
CA ALA A 95 -2.16 -6.56 -4.14
C ALA A 95 -0.91 -6.75 -3.25
N LEU A 96 0.04 -5.82 -3.33
CA LEU A 96 1.22 -5.81 -2.46
C LEU A 96 0.83 -5.53 -1.00
N CYS A 97 -0.10 -4.60 -0.75
CA CYS A 97 -0.54 -4.30 0.62
C CYS A 97 -1.25 -5.47 1.29
N LEU A 98 -2.13 -6.18 0.60
CA LEU A 98 -2.77 -7.39 1.12
C LEU A 98 -1.73 -8.46 1.44
N ARG A 99 -0.74 -8.65 0.57
CA ARG A 99 0.32 -9.63 0.80
C ARG A 99 1.20 -9.25 2.00
N ALA A 100 1.59 -7.98 2.09
CA ALA A 100 2.38 -7.47 3.21
C ALA A 100 1.62 -7.59 4.54
N TRP A 101 0.31 -7.34 4.56
CA TRP A 101 -0.52 -7.57 5.75
C TRP A 101 -0.50 -9.06 6.13
N GLN A 102 -0.76 -9.96 5.18
CA GLN A 102 -0.71 -11.41 5.45
C GLN A 102 0.66 -11.85 6.00
N LEU A 103 1.75 -11.30 5.45
CA LEU A 103 3.10 -11.53 5.95
C LEU A 103 3.21 -11.15 7.44
N VAL A 104 2.83 -9.92 7.81
CA VAL A 104 2.85 -9.46 9.23
C VAL A 104 1.99 -10.35 10.12
N GLY A 105 0.81 -10.77 9.65
CA GLY A 105 -0.07 -11.67 10.40
C GLY A 105 0.52 -13.06 10.62
N GLN A 106 1.36 -13.55 9.70
CA GLN A 106 2.01 -14.85 9.76
C GLN A 106 3.37 -14.81 10.49
N SER A 107 3.99 -13.62 10.63
CA SER A 107 5.23 -13.43 11.37
C SER A 107 5.02 -13.69 12.86
N ALA A 108 5.44 -14.86 13.35
CA ALA A 108 5.29 -15.25 14.75
C ALA A 108 6.29 -14.57 15.72
N ALA A 109 7.32 -13.87 15.21
CA ALA A 109 8.50 -13.50 15.99
C ALA A 109 8.98 -12.05 15.79
N LEU A 110 8.08 -11.11 15.47
CA LEU A 110 8.47 -9.70 15.39
C LEU A 110 8.70 -9.16 16.82
N PRO A 111 9.84 -8.50 17.11
CA PRO A 111 10.11 -7.96 18.43
C PRO A 111 9.13 -6.83 18.78
N PRO A 112 8.73 -6.70 20.06
CA PRO A 112 7.92 -5.58 20.51
C PRO A 112 8.65 -4.24 20.30
N PRO A 113 7.91 -3.14 20.05
CA PRO A 113 8.52 -1.81 19.99
C PRO A 113 9.02 -1.36 21.38
N PRO A 114 10.03 -0.48 21.44
CA PRO A 114 10.48 0.15 22.68
C PRO A 114 9.37 0.93 23.38
N ASP A 115 8.53 1.63 22.60
CA ASP A 115 7.29 2.26 23.06
C ASP A 115 6.09 1.54 22.44
N ARG A 116 5.28 0.89 23.28
CA ARG A 116 4.11 0.10 22.87
C ARG A 116 2.92 0.96 22.46
N THR A 117 2.94 2.25 22.74
CA THR A 117 1.89 3.20 22.35
C THR A 117 2.18 3.89 21.02
N GLN A 118 3.41 3.77 20.52
CA GLN A 118 3.85 4.43 19.31
C GLN A 118 3.60 3.57 18.07
N PRO A 119 2.74 4.02 17.13
CA PRO A 119 2.60 3.36 15.83
C PRO A 119 3.83 3.60 14.96
N ALA A 120 4.08 2.68 14.02
CA ALA A 120 5.17 2.83 13.06
C ALA A 120 4.77 2.40 11.65
N TRP A 121 5.31 3.10 10.65
CA TRP A 121 5.12 2.76 9.25
C TRP A 121 6.25 1.87 8.72
N PHE A 122 5.86 0.85 7.96
CA PHE A 122 6.76 -0.12 7.31
C PHE A 122 6.51 -0.14 5.81
N GLY A 123 7.60 -0.06 5.04
CA GLY A 123 7.56 0.08 3.59
C GLY A 123 7.94 -1.21 2.88
N PHE A 124 7.19 -1.55 1.85
CA PHE A 124 7.44 -2.67 0.95
C PHE A 124 7.57 -2.12 -0.46
N ALA A 125 8.73 -2.26 -1.07
CA ALA A 125 8.97 -1.87 -2.47
C ALA A 125 9.89 -2.89 -3.15
N PRO A 126 9.38 -4.11 -3.46
CA PRO A 126 10.18 -5.15 -4.09
C PRO A 126 10.75 -4.70 -5.44
N ARG A 127 11.99 -5.10 -5.72
CA ARG A 127 12.65 -4.86 -7.00
C ARG A 127 12.87 -6.17 -7.73
N LYS A 128 12.95 -6.11 -9.06
CA LYS A 128 13.42 -7.27 -9.85
C LYS A 128 14.89 -7.50 -9.49
N SER A 129 15.24 -8.73 -9.09
CA SER A 129 16.63 -9.16 -8.91
C SER A 129 17.27 -9.50 -10.24
#